data_AF-A0A0H2SGW2-F1
#
_entry.id   AF-A0A0H2SGW2-F1
#
_cell.length_a   1.000
_cell.length_b   1.000
_cell.length_c   1.000
_cell.angle_alpha   90.00
_cell.angle_beta   90.00
_cell.angle_gamma   90.00
#
_symmetry.space_group_name_H-M   'P 1'
#
loop_
_entity.id
_entity.type
_entity.pdbx_description
1 polymer ?
#
loop_
_entity_poly.entity_id
_entity_poly.type
_entity_poly.pdbx_seq_one_letter_code
_entity_poly.pdbx_strand_id
1 'polypeptide(L)'
;MEPNLLLITNNGDFYVPKKCEFIDHKTIKIILYGDEDLNNIKNFNNGILGYFILKEKRGNLVGLKRFLKIDKRIASYLKVSFVDFLSEEIRELYGDYIEIISEFIGLYETIHEFNALIKTKKVRENYEDWLETFVKDIDDTHKETLKMYISKFANLYLIRIYEKLFSKNIELLEKQEKEIAYKLLETGVLKEKGVL
;
A
#
# COMPACT_ATOMS: atom_id res chain seq x y z
N MET A 1 1.56 -11.97 0.56
CA MET A 1 2.73 -11.06 0.72
C MET A 1 2.97 -10.77 2.20
N GLU A 2 4.21 -10.63 2.70
CA GLU A 2 4.44 -10.27 4.11
C GLU A 2 4.88 -8.79 4.26
N PRO A 3 4.22 -8.01 5.13
CA PRO A 3 4.61 -6.62 5.37
C PRO A 3 5.91 -6.61 6.18
N ASN A 4 6.92 -5.95 5.64
CA ASN A 4 8.11 -5.55 6.41
C ASN A 4 7.80 -4.26 7.16
N LEU A 5 8.30 -4.13 8.38
CA LEU A 5 8.07 -2.97 9.23
C LEU A 5 9.41 -2.41 9.69
N LEU A 6 9.60 -1.11 9.54
CA LEU A 6 10.65 -0.35 10.21
C LEU A 6 9.98 0.60 11.21
N LEU A 7 10.39 0.52 12.46
CA LEU A 7 9.93 1.41 13.53
C LEU A 7 10.94 2.52 13.70
N ILE A 8 10.49 3.77 13.77
CA ILE A 8 11.32 4.94 14.08
C ILE A 8 10.75 5.62 15.32
N THR A 9 11.60 5.79 16.33
CA THR A 9 11.25 6.51 17.57
C THR A 9 11.62 7.99 17.46
N ASN A 10 11.07 8.82 18.34
CA ASN A 10 11.22 10.28 18.25
C ASN A 10 12.65 10.79 18.49
N ASN A 11 13.53 9.99 19.06
CA ASN A 11 14.96 10.29 19.20
C ASN A 11 15.79 9.90 17.95
N GLY A 12 15.15 9.35 16.91
CA GLY A 12 15.80 8.95 15.66
C GLY A 12 16.31 7.51 15.62
N ASP A 13 16.16 6.74 16.70
CA ASP A 13 16.50 5.31 16.67
C ASP A 13 15.53 4.54 15.78
N PHE A 14 16.03 3.46 15.18
CA PHE A 14 15.22 2.59 14.33
C PHE A 14 15.32 1.13 14.77
N TYR A 15 14.21 0.42 14.62
CA TYR A 15 14.08 -0.98 15.03
C TYR A 15 13.39 -1.77 13.94
N VAL A 16 13.97 -2.94 13.60
CA VAL A 16 13.36 -3.91 12.69
C VAL A 16 12.72 -5.00 13.56
N PRO A 17 11.38 -5.13 13.58
CA PRO A 17 10.73 -6.19 14.32
C PRO A 17 11.12 -7.56 13.80
N LYS A 18 11.19 -8.53 14.72
CA LYS A 18 11.31 -9.95 14.39
C LYS A 18 10.06 -10.47 13.68
N LYS A 19 8.87 -10.00 14.09
CA LYS A 19 7.60 -10.40 13.48
C LYS A 19 6.53 -9.33 13.68
N CYS A 20 5.66 -9.20 12.68
CA CYS A 20 4.46 -8.38 12.74
C CYS A 20 3.22 -9.23 12.38
N GLU A 21 2.21 -9.21 13.25
CA GLU A 21 0.96 -9.95 13.08
C GLU A 21 -0.21 -8.96 13.14
N PHE A 22 -1.09 -8.98 12.14
CA PHE A 22 -2.36 -8.25 12.23
C PHE A 22 -3.29 -8.98 13.19
N ILE A 23 -3.83 -8.24 14.15
CA ILE A 23 -4.92 -8.70 15.03
C ILE A 23 -6.26 -8.34 14.38
N ASP A 24 -6.35 -7.11 13.88
CA ASP A 24 -7.47 -6.58 13.11
C ASP A 24 -6.91 -5.63 12.02
N HIS A 25 -7.79 -5.01 11.23
CA HIS A 25 -7.41 -4.11 10.14
C HIS A 25 -6.68 -2.81 10.57
N LYS A 26 -6.60 -2.51 11.88
CA LYS A 26 -5.93 -1.32 12.45
C LYS A 26 -5.00 -1.63 13.62
N THR A 27 -4.94 -2.89 14.05
CA THR A 27 -4.18 -3.30 15.23
C THR A 27 -3.19 -4.38 14.85
N ILE A 28 -1.93 -4.18 15.26
CA ILE A 28 -0.86 -5.15 15.05
C ILE A 28 -0.20 -5.54 16.37
N LYS A 29 0.29 -6.78 16.38
CA LYS A 29 1.20 -7.32 17.38
C LYS A 29 2.60 -7.34 16.80
N ILE A 30 3.52 -6.64 17.47
CA ILE A 30 4.91 -6.49 17.07
C ILE A 30 5.79 -7.27 18.06
N ILE A 31 6.58 -8.20 17.54
CA ILE A 31 7.56 -8.98 18.31
C ILE A 31 8.95 -8.46 17.92
N LEU A 32 9.77 -8.11 18.90
CA LEU A 32 11.15 -7.62 18.69
C LEU A 32 12.17 -8.75 18.96
N TYR A 33 13.44 -8.50 18.63
CA TYR A 33 14.50 -9.51 18.79
C TYR A 33 14.94 -9.70 20.25
N GLY A 34 14.87 -8.65 21.07
CA GLY A 34 15.26 -8.71 22.48
C GLY A 34 14.49 -7.76 23.40
N ASP A 35 14.62 -8.01 24.71
CA ASP A 35 14.02 -7.18 25.77
C ASP A 35 14.63 -5.78 25.83
N GLU A 36 15.88 -5.60 25.37
CA GLU A 36 16.55 -4.30 25.29
C GLU A 36 15.87 -3.36 24.29
N ASP A 37 15.53 -3.83 23.08
CA ASP A 37 14.77 -3.06 22.09
C ASP A 37 13.40 -2.64 22.66
N LEU A 38 12.74 -3.58 23.35
CA LEU A 38 11.48 -3.30 24.03
C LEU A 38 11.67 -2.24 25.12
N ASN A 39 12.73 -2.32 25.92
CA ASN A 39 13.02 -1.36 26.98
C ASN A 39 13.35 0.04 26.43
N ASN A 40 14.08 0.11 25.33
CA ASN A 40 14.37 1.38 24.67
C ASN A 40 13.07 2.01 24.15
N ILE A 41 12.21 1.22 23.48
CA ILE A 41 10.88 1.69 23.07
C ILE A 41 9.97 2.02 24.27
N LYS A 42 10.08 1.31 25.40
CA LYS A 42 9.29 1.57 26.64
C LYS A 42 9.53 2.97 27.18
N ASN A 43 10.75 3.50 27.05
CA ASN A 43 11.10 4.82 27.57
C ASN A 43 10.53 5.97 26.71
N PHE A 44 9.98 5.69 25.53
CA PHE A 44 9.42 6.69 24.62
C PHE A 44 7.90 6.54 24.51
N ASN A 45 7.16 7.48 25.12
CA ASN A 45 5.70 7.42 25.20
C ASN A 45 4.99 8.26 24.11
N ASN A 46 5.75 8.89 23.22
CA ASN A 46 5.24 9.92 22.30
C ASN A 46 4.88 9.37 20.90
N GLY A 47 4.66 8.05 20.81
CA GLY A 47 4.31 7.33 19.58
C GLY A 47 5.52 6.88 18.76
N ILE A 48 5.26 5.92 17.87
CA ILE A 48 6.27 5.32 16.98
C ILE A 48 5.83 5.58 15.54
N LEU A 49 6.74 6.04 14.68
CA LEU A 49 6.48 6.10 13.25
C LEU A 49 6.82 4.75 12.62
N GLY A 50 5.82 4.06 12.08
CA GLY A 50 5.98 2.80 11.37
C GLY A 50 6.04 3.02 9.86
N TYR A 51 7.08 2.48 9.22
CA TYR A 51 7.18 2.39 7.77
C TYR A 51 6.89 0.96 7.36
N PHE A 52 5.73 0.77 6.75
CA PHE A 52 5.27 -0.52 6.28
C PHE A 52 5.65 -0.67 4.81
N ILE A 53 6.21 -1.81 4.44
CA ILE A 53 6.71 -2.07 3.09
C ILE A 53 6.16 -3.42 2.61
N LEU A 54 5.56 -3.42 1.43
CA LEU A 54 5.16 -4.62 0.71
C LEU A 54 5.97 -4.73 -0.58
N LYS A 55 6.33 -5.96 -0.93
CA LYS A 55 6.97 -6.30 -2.19
C LYS A 55 5.94 -6.95 -3.10
N GLU A 56 5.65 -6.33 -4.23
CA GLU A 56 4.84 -6.91 -5.29
C GLU A 56 5.54 -8.12 -5.91
N LYS A 57 4.79 -9.02 -6.56
CA LYS A 57 5.37 -10.21 -7.19
C LYS A 57 6.41 -9.85 -8.26
N ARG A 58 6.19 -8.77 -9.02
CA ARG A 58 7.13 -8.24 -10.02
C ARG A 58 8.39 -7.59 -9.41
N GLY A 59 8.42 -7.41 -8.09
CA GLY A 59 9.59 -6.92 -7.34
C GLY A 59 9.51 -5.47 -6.87
N ASN A 60 8.48 -4.72 -7.28
CA ASN A 60 8.26 -3.34 -6.84
C ASN A 60 8.06 -3.27 -5.32
N LEU A 61 8.68 -2.27 -4.69
CA LEU A 61 8.48 -1.97 -3.26
C LEU A 61 7.52 -0.81 -3.12
N VAL A 62 6.41 -1.06 -2.45
CA VAL A 62 5.43 -0.04 -2.06
C VAL A 62 5.46 0.12 -0.55
N GLY A 63 5.18 1.33 -0.07
CA GLY A 63 5.20 1.56 1.36
C GLY A 63 4.26 2.65 1.81
N LEU A 64 3.87 2.57 3.07
CA LEU A 64 2.97 3.49 3.74
C LEU A 64 3.52 3.84 5.12
N LYS A 65 3.48 5.12 5.46
CA LYS A 65 3.86 5.64 6.77
C LYS A 65 2.64 5.69 7.68
N ARG A 66 2.78 5.22 8.91
CA ARG A 66 1.72 5.21 9.91
C ARG A 66 2.23 5.64 11.26
N PHE A 67 1.41 6.39 11.98
CA PHE A 67 1.63 6.62 13.39
C PHE A 67 1.09 5.45 14.20
N LEU A 68 1.94 4.87 15.05
CA LEU A 68 1.61 3.73 15.89
C LEU A 68 1.45 4.20 17.33
N LYS A 69 0.27 3.94 17.89
CA LYS A 69 -0.04 4.13 19.31
C LYS A 69 0.15 2.80 20.03
N ILE A 70 0.96 2.81 21.08
CA ILE A 70 1.15 1.62 21.92
C ILE A 70 -0.05 1.45 22.84
N ASP A 71 -0.87 0.42 22.58
CA ASP A 71 -2.06 0.12 23.39
C ASP A 71 -1.74 -0.79 24.57
N LYS A 72 -0.86 -1.77 24.37
CA LYS A 72 -0.45 -2.71 25.42
C LYS A 72 1.02 -3.11 25.25
N ARG A 73 1.70 -3.23 26.39
CA ARG A 73 3.09 -3.69 26.49
C ARG A 73 3.11 -5.01 27.24
N ILE A 74 3.65 -6.06 26.62
CA ILE A 74 3.86 -7.37 27.23
C ILE A 74 5.34 -7.74 27.05
N ALA A 75 5.89 -8.52 27.97
CA ALA A 75 7.32 -8.85 28.00
C ALA A 75 7.88 -9.31 26.64
N SER A 76 7.09 -9.99 25.81
CA SER A 76 7.52 -10.51 24.52
C SER A 76 7.00 -9.74 23.29
N TYR A 77 6.09 -8.76 23.45
CA TYR A 77 5.50 -8.06 22.30
C TYR A 77 4.84 -6.71 22.65
N LEU A 78 4.69 -5.88 21.62
CA LEU A 78 3.89 -4.65 21.64
C LEU A 78 2.57 -4.86 20.90
N LYS A 79 1.45 -4.52 21.52
CA LYS A 79 0.18 -4.32 20.81
C LYS A 79 0.07 -2.84 20.46
N VAL A 80 -0.03 -2.54 19.18
CA VAL A 80 -0.16 -1.16 18.73
C VAL A 80 -1.35 -1.02 17.78
N SER A 81 -2.04 0.11 17.90
CA SER A 81 -3.06 0.57 16.94
C SER A 81 -2.45 1.62 16.03
N PHE A 82 -2.96 1.71 14.81
CA PHE A 82 -2.51 2.70 13.85
C PHE A 82 -3.68 3.41 13.17
N VAL A 83 -3.36 4.59 12.64
CA VAL A 83 -4.24 5.37 11.78
C VAL A 83 -3.54 5.66 10.46
N ASP A 84 -4.30 5.57 9.38
CA ASP A 84 -3.84 5.89 8.04
C ASP A 84 -4.09 7.37 7.75
N PHE A 85 -3.13 8.01 7.09
CA PHE A 85 -3.32 9.34 6.53
C PHE A 85 -4.19 9.30 5.26
N LEU A 86 -4.26 8.14 4.61
CA LEU A 86 -5.11 7.88 3.45
C LEU A 86 -6.46 7.29 3.87
N SER A 87 -7.52 7.67 3.15
CA SER A 87 -8.88 7.18 3.37
C SER A 87 -9.00 5.65 3.30
N GLU A 88 -9.82 5.05 4.17
CA GLU A 88 -10.17 3.63 4.11
C GLU A 88 -10.94 3.26 2.84
N GLU A 89 -11.62 4.24 2.20
CA GLU A 89 -12.38 4.03 0.96
C GLU A 89 -11.49 3.47 -0.19
N ILE A 90 -10.18 3.67 -0.12
CA ILE A 90 -9.23 3.09 -1.08
C ILE A 90 -9.32 1.55 -1.07
N ARG A 91 -9.47 0.93 0.11
CA ARG A 91 -9.53 -0.54 0.24
C ARG A 91 -10.75 -1.13 -0.45
N GLU A 92 -11.82 -0.34 -0.61
CA GLU A 92 -13.04 -0.77 -1.31
C GLU A 92 -12.79 -1.04 -2.80
N LEU A 93 -11.71 -0.48 -3.35
CA LEU A 93 -11.30 -0.73 -4.73
C LEU A 93 -10.48 -2.02 -4.88
N TYR A 94 -10.28 -2.77 -3.81
CA TYR A 94 -9.60 -4.05 -3.90
C TYR A 94 -10.53 -5.12 -4.49
N GLY A 95 -10.02 -5.86 -5.47
CA GLY A 95 -10.67 -7.04 -6.05
C GLY A 95 -9.66 -7.87 -6.85
N ASP A 96 -10.08 -8.99 -7.42
CA ASP A 96 -9.18 -9.95 -8.07
C ASP A 96 -8.33 -9.33 -9.20
N TYR A 97 -8.86 -8.29 -9.86
CA TYR A 97 -8.12 -7.53 -10.87
C TYR A 97 -6.86 -6.84 -10.31
N ILE A 98 -6.85 -6.44 -9.03
CA ILE A 98 -5.68 -5.86 -8.38
C ILE A 98 -4.57 -6.89 -8.25
N GLU A 99 -4.91 -8.12 -7.86
CA GLU A 99 -3.94 -9.22 -7.74
C GLU A 99 -3.32 -9.56 -9.08
N ILE A 100 -4.13 -9.65 -10.13
CA ILE A 100 -3.65 -9.90 -11.49
C ILE A 100 -2.79 -8.74 -12.00
N ILE A 101 -3.20 -7.49 -11.81
CA ILE A 101 -2.38 -6.33 -12.19
C ILE A 101 -1.04 -6.35 -11.45
N SER A 102 -1.05 -6.57 -10.13
CA SER A 102 0.15 -6.64 -9.29
C SER A 102 1.12 -7.75 -9.73
N GLU A 103 0.57 -8.87 -10.18
CA GLU A 103 1.34 -10.03 -10.65
C GLU A 103 2.06 -9.77 -11.98
N PHE A 104 1.34 -9.29 -12.99
CA PHE A 104 1.89 -9.17 -14.35
C PHE A 104 2.65 -7.87 -14.58
N ILE A 105 2.17 -6.76 -14.01
CA ILE A 105 2.71 -5.42 -14.28
C ILE A 105 3.18 -4.70 -13.02
N GLY A 106 2.53 -4.92 -11.89
CA GLY A 106 2.72 -4.13 -10.69
C GLY A 106 1.68 -3.02 -10.60
N LEU A 107 0.99 -2.96 -9.47
CA LEU A 107 -0.04 -1.99 -9.18
C LEU A 107 0.53 -0.58 -9.04
N TYR A 108 1.70 -0.43 -8.42
CA TYR A 108 2.35 0.88 -8.32
C TYR A 108 2.69 1.42 -9.71
N GLU A 109 3.28 0.60 -10.57
CA GLU A 109 3.61 0.98 -11.95
C GLU A 109 2.35 1.40 -12.71
N THR A 110 1.27 0.64 -12.57
CA THR A 110 -0.03 0.96 -13.19
C THR A 110 -0.58 2.30 -12.71
N ILE A 111 -0.51 2.58 -11.42
CA ILE A 111 -0.92 3.86 -10.85
C ILE A 111 -0.04 5.00 -11.38
N HIS A 112 1.28 4.80 -11.39
CA HIS A 112 2.25 5.80 -11.82
C HIS A 112 2.03 6.21 -13.29
N GLU A 113 1.96 5.22 -14.18
CA GLU A 113 1.75 5.43 -15.60
C GLU A 113 0.37 6.03 -15.89
N PHE A 114 -0.66 5.62 -15.14
CA PHE A 114 -1.99 6.19 -15.31
C PHE A 114 -2.06 7.65 -14.83
N ASN A 115 -1.34 8.02 -13.77
CA ASN A 115 -1.22 9.41 -13.33
C ASN A 115 -0.46 10.27 -14.35
N ALA A 116 0.60 9.73 -14.96
CA ALA A 116 1.28 10.38 -16.07
C ALA A 116 0.31 10.64 -17.24
N LEU A 117 -0.56 9.67 -17.56
CA LEU A 117 -1.63 9.85 -18.55
C LEU A 117 -2.64 10.94 -18.12
N ILE A 118 -3.12 10.94 -16.87
CA ILE A 118 -4.03 11.97 -16.34
C ILE A 118 -3.43 13.38 -16.48
N LYS A 119 -2.14 13.52 -16.20
CA LYS A 119 -1.40 14.79 -16.28
C LYS A 119 -1.40 15.40 -17.68
N THR A 120 -1.48 14.57 -18.72
CA THR A 120 -1.59 15.06 -20.12
C THR A 120 -2.89 15.82 -20.39
N LYS A 121 -3.91 15.67 -19.52
CA LYS A 121 -5.28 16.18 -19.68
C LYS A 121 -6.00 15.68 -20.93
N LYS A 122 -5.43 14.68 -21.60
CA LYS A 122 -5.94 14.06 -22.84
C LYS A 122 -6.18 12.56 -22.66
N VAL A 123 -6.68 12.19 -21.47
CA VAL A 123 -6.85 10.78 -21.09
C VAL A 123 -7.71 10.05 -22.13
N ARG A 124 -8.85 10.64 -22.54
CA ARG A 124 -9.77 9.99 -23.48
C ARG A 124 -9.15 9.75 -24.85
N GLU A 125 -8.36 10.69 -25.36
CA GLU A 125 -7.73 10.54 -26.68
C GLU A 125 -6.57 9.53 -26.65
N ASN A 126 -5.82 9.51 -25.55
CA ASN A 126 -4.57 8.76 -25.46
C ASN A 126 -4.71 7.40 -24.75
N TYR A 127 -5.90 7.03 -24.26
CA TYR A 127 -6.08 5.87 -23.39
C TYR A 127 -5.74 4.55 -24.06
N GLU A 128 -6.29 4.31 -25.27
CA GLU A 128 -6.07 3.04 -25.98
C GLU A 128 -4.59 2.86 -26.36
N ASP A 129 -3.97 3.90 -26.92
CA ASP A 129 -2.55 3.88 -27.28
C ASP A 129 -1.65 3.68 -26.06
N TRP A 130 -1.98 4.32 -24.93
CA TRP A 130 -1.30 4.10 -23.66
C TRP A 130 -1.44 2.65 -23.21
N LEU A 131 -2.65 2.11 -23.22
CA LEU A 131 -2.92 0.75 -22.75
C LEU A 131 -2.18 -0.30 -23.58
N GLU A 132 -2.23 -0.19 -24.90
CA GLU A 132 -1.48 -1.07 -25.82
C GLU A 132 0.03 -1.02 -25.56
N THR A 133 0.56 0.19 -25.37
CA THR A 133 1.98 0.40 -25.07
C THR A 133 2.34 -0.17 -23.69
N PHE A 134 1.47 0.01 -22.70
CA PHE A 134 1.72 -0.37 -21.31
C PHE A 134 1.78 -1.88 -21.12
N VAL A 135 1.00 -2.64 -21.91
CA VAL A 135 0.98 -4.11 -21.86
C VAL A 135 1.84 -4.78 -22.94
N LYS A 136 2.61 -4.02 -23.72
CA LYS A 136 3.31 -4.52 -24.92
C LYS A 136 4.20 -5.75 -24.66
N ASP A 137 4.88 -5.76 -23.50
CA ASP A 137 5.87 -6.78 -23.10
C ASP A 137 5.23 -7.98 -22.39
N ILE A 138 3.89 -8.01 -22.27
CA ILE A 138 3.14 -9.10 -21.67
C ILE A 138 2.79 -10.14 -22.74
N ASP A 139 2.95 -11.42 -22.38
CA ASP A 139 2.57 -12.55 -23.23
C ASP A 139 1.11 -12.43 -23.72
N ASP A 140 0.90 -12.70 -25.00
CA ASP A 140 -0.40 -12.49 -25.67
C ASP A 140 -1.53 -13.32 -25.02
N THR A 141 -1.21 -14.45 -24.38
CA THR A 141 -2.18 -15.28 -23.65
C THR A 141 -2.87 -14.53 -22.49
N HIS A 142 -2.17 -13.59 -21.86
CA HIS A 142 -2.70 -12.84 -20.70
C HIS A 142 -3.05 -11.39 -21.03
N LYS A 143 -2.59 -10.89 -22.18
CA LYS A 143 -2.66 -9.48 -22.58
C LYS A 143 -4.10 -8.93 -22.57
N GLU A 144 -5.04 -9.60 -23.23
CA GLU A 144 -6.43 -9.09 -23.32
C GLU A 144 -7.15 -9.10 -21.96
N THR A 145 -6.97 -10.14 -21.17
CA THR A 145 -7.51 -10.20 -19.81
C THR A 145 -6.93 -9.09 -18.93
N LEU A 146 -5.62 -8.84 -19.05
CA LEU A 146 -4.94 -7.80 -18.30
C LEU A 146 -5.39 -6.40 -18.71
N LYS A 147 -5.57 -6.14 -20.02
CA LYS A 147 -6.17 -4.89 -20.52
C LYS A 147 -7.55 -4.64 -19.92
N MET A 148 -8.42 -5.65 -19.90
CA MET A 148 -9.74 -5.55 -19.29
C MET A 148 -9.66 -5.17 -17.80
N TYR A 149 -8.74 -5.78 -17.06
CA TYR A 149 -8.54 -5.50 -15.64
C TYR A 149 -7.95 -4.12 -15.37
N ILE A 150 -6.97 -3.69 -16.17
CA ILE A 150 -6.42 -2.33 -16.11
C ILE A 150 -7.53 -1.32 -16.40
N SER A 151 -8.35 -1.54 -17.43
CA SER A 151 -9.48 -0.66 -17.76
C SER A 151 -10.52 -0.57 -16.65
N LYS A 152 -10.83 -1.69 -15.99
CA LYS A 152 -11.70 -1.68 -14.81
C LYS A 152 -11.08 -0.86 -13.68
N PHE A 153 -9.80 -1.09 -13.38
CA PHE A 153 -9.08 -0.37 -12.34
C PHE A 153 -8.98 1.13 -12.64
N ALA A 154 -8.57 1.51 -13.86
CA ALA A 154 -8.42 2.88 -14.32
C ALA A 154 -9.72 3.68 -14.17
N ASN A 155 -10.86 3.10 -14.56
CA ASN A 155 -12.17 3.73 -14.39
C ASN A 155 -12.51 3.97 -12.91
N LEU A 156 -12.33 2.96 -12.06
CA LEU A 156 -12.58 3.09 -10.62
C LEU A 156 -11.61 4.09 -9.96
N TYR A 157 -10.34 4.05 -10.35
CA TYR A 157 -9.31 4.94 -9.85
C TYR A 157 -9.60 6.39 -10.23
N LEU A 158 -9.98 6.65 -11.48
CA LEU A 158 -10.34 7.99 -11.94
C LEU A 158 -11.49 8.55 -11.09
N ILE A 159 -12.61 7.81 -10.97
CA ILE A 159 -13.81 8.29 -10.28
C ILE A 159 -13.60 8.39 -8.75
N ARG A 160 -13.06 7.33 -8.13
CA ARG A 160 -13.05 7.19 -6.66
C ARG A 160 -11.80 7.79 -6.04
N ILE A 161 -10.65 7.69 -6.70
CA ILE A 161 -9.39 8.23 -6.18
C ILE A 161 -9.19 9.65 -6.70
N TYR A 162 -8.95 9.81 -7.99
CA TYR A 162 -8.56 11.11 -8.56
C TYR A 162 -9.65 12.16 -8.40
N GLU A 163 -10.89 11.87 -8.81
CA GLU A 163 -11.98 12.86 -8.76
C GLU A 163 -12.52 13.05 -7.35
N LYS A 164 -12.85 11.97 -6.63
CA LYS A 164 -13.51 12.06 -5.32
C LYS A 164 -12.52 12.35 -4.18
N LEU A 165 -11.54 11.48 -3.93
CA LEU A 165 -10.65 11.63 -2.77
C LEU A 165 -9.64 12.77 -2.93
N PHE A 166 -9.11 12.94 -4.14
CA PHE A 166 -8.07 13.93 -4.42
C PHE A 166 -8.61 15.21 -5.07
N SER A 167 -9.93 15.31 -5.28
CA SER A 167 -10.57 16.52 -5.84
C SER A 167 -9.90 17.00 -7.14
N LYS A 168 -9.49 16.07 -7.99
CA LYS A 168 -8.76 16.30 -9.26
C LYS A 168 -7.38 16.96 -9.10
N ASN A 169 -6.78 16.90 -7.90
CA ASN A 169 -5.45 17.42 -7.63
C ASN A 169 -4.38 16.36 -7.99
N ILE A 170 -3.85 16.44 -9.21
CA ILE A 170 -2.83 15.52 -9.71
C ILE A 170 -1.51 15.60 -8.94
N GLU A 171 -1.11 16.79 -8.47
CA GLU A 171 0.16 16.96 -7.74
C GLU A 171 0.14 16.28 -6.37
N LEU A 172 -1.01 16.32 -5.69
CA LEU A 172 -1.20 15.59 -4.44
C LEU A 172 -1.28 14.09 -4.69
N LEU A 173 -1.92 13.68 -5.80
CA LEU A 173 -2.07 12.28 -6.18
C LEU A 173 -0.72 11.62 -6.47
N GLU A 174 0.15 12.27 -7.27
CA GLU A 174 1.52 11.81 -7.59
C GLU A 174 2.35 11.58 -6.30
N LYS A 175 2.14 12.40 -5.26
CA LYS A 175 2.84 12.26 -3.96
C LYS A 175 2.39 11.04 -3.16
N GLN A 176 1.21 10.48 -3.44
CA GLN A 176 0.60 9.41 -2.66
C GLN A 176 0.47 8.07 -3.42
N GLU A 177 1.01 7.96 -4.64
CA GLU A 177 0.92 6.75 -5.48
C GLU A 177 1.31 5.45 -4.77
N LYS A 178 2.48 5.47 -4.10
CA LYS A 178 2.99 4.31 -3.35
C LYS A 178 2.12 3.95 -2.15
N GLU A 179 1.58 4.96 -1.50
CA GLU A 179 0.71 4.80 -0.34
C GLU A 179 -0.65 4.21 -0.75
N ILE A 180 -1.19 4.65 -1.89
CA ILE A 180 -2.42 4.10 -2.50
C ILE A 180 -2.19 2.64 -2.91
N ALA A 181 -1.10 2.36 -3.63
CA ALA A 181 -0.73 1.01 -4.05
C ALA A 181 -0.58 0.08 -2.84
N TYR A 182 0.15 0.52 -1.81
CA TYR A 182 0.32 -0.23 -0.57
C TYR A 182 -1.04 -0.53 0.09
N LYS A 183 -1.93 0.47 0.22
CA LYS A 183 -3.21 0.29 0.90
C LYS A 183 -4.14 -0.69 0.18
N LEU A 184 -4.10 -0.70 -1.15
CA LEU A 184 -4.80 -1.71 -1.96
C LEU A 184 -4.22 -3.10 -1.72
N LEU A 185 -2.91 -3.28 -1.89
CA LEU A 185 -2.25 -4.59 -1.75
C LEU A 185 -2.33 -5.16 -0.34
N GLU A 186 -2.27 -4.30 0.67
CA GLU A 186 -2.47 -4.73 2.06
C GLU A 186 -3.85 -5.35 2.29
N THR A 187 -4.87 -4.92 1.54
CA THR A 187 -6.21 -5.52 1.63
C THR A 187 -6.19 -7.00 1.26
N GLY A 188 -5.39 -7.40 0.26
CA GLY A 188 -5.15 -8.81 -0.07
C GLY A 188 -4.46 -9.56 1.06
N VAL A 189 -3.40 -8.97 1.63
CA VAL A 189 -2.67 -9.53 2.78
C VAL A 189 -3.57 -9.74 3.99
N LEU A 190 -4.47 -8.80 4.28
CA LEU A 190 -5.41 -8.91 5.39
C LEU A 190 -6.43 -10.03 5.17
N LYS A 191 -6.93 -10.20 3.94
CA LYS A 191 -7.82 -11.30 3.57
C LYS A 191 -7.11 -12.66 3.66
N GLU A 192 -5.88 -12.77 3.15
CA GLU A 192 -5.06 -13.99 3.27
C GLU A 192 -4.87 -14.42 4.73
N LYS A 193 -4.80 -13.45 5.65
CA LYS A 193 -4.64 -13.67 7.09
C LYS A 193 -5.93 -13.87 7.86
N GLY A 194 -7.10 -13.83 7.20
CA GLY A 194 -8.42 -13.98 7.84
C GLY A 194 -8.77 -12.82 8.77
N VAL A 195 -8.25 -11.63 8.50
CA VAL A 195 -8.42 -10.43 9.34
C VAL A 195 -9.53 -9.51 8.79
N LEU A 196 -9.85 -9.64 7.51
CA LEU A 196 -10.95 -8.97 6.81
C LEU A 196 -11.96 -10.00 6.28
#